data_AF-A0A069PPV5-F1
#
_entry.id   AF-A0A069PPV5-F1
#
_cell.length_a   1.000
_cell.length_b   1.000
_cell.length_c   1.000
_cell.angle_alpha   90.00
_cell.angle_beta   90.00
_cell.angle_gamma   90.00
#
_symmetry.space_group_name_H-M   'P 1'
#
loop_
_entity.id
_entity.type
_entity.pdbx_description
1 polymer ?
#
loop_
_entity_poly.entity_id
_entity_poly.type
_entity_poly.pdbx_seq_one_letter_code
_entity_poly.pdbx_strand_id
1 'polypeptide(L)'
;MKLDRGSTRELARRVRECADAAAALALFEHSVACGHTKIALLRYLDARRLRAPLCPWHHSYVESVSTRMGEKQLHALVAQSWRRHDQSQRRTERYD
;
A
#
# COMPACT_ATOMS: atom_id res chain seq x y z
N MET A 1 2.13 14.29 11.17
CA MET A 1 1.93 13.50 12.41
C MET A 1 2.63 12.16 12.22
N LYS A 2 3.61 11.78 13.07
CA LYS A 2 4.22 10.44 12.99
C LYS A 2 3.23 9.45 13.60
N LEU A 3 2.79 8.47 12.83
CA LEU A 3 2.05 7.34 13.37
C LEU A 3 2.97 6.54 14.29
N ASP A 4 2.46 6.18 15.46
CA ASP A 4 3.14 5.24 16.33
C ASP A 4 3.04 3.81 15.75
N ARG A 5 3.81 2.87 16.30
CA ARG A 5 3.83 1.47 15.87
C ARG A 5 2.46 0.80 16.05
N GLY A 6 1.73 1.10 17.12
CA GLY A 6 0.38 0.59 17.38
C GLY A 6 -0.62 1.07 16.33
N SER A 7 -0.61 2.38 16.06
CA SER A 7 -1.46 3.01 15.04
C SER A 7 -1.20 2.47 13.65
N THR A 8 0.08 2.25 13.30
CA THR A 8 0.47 1.65 12.01
C THR A 8 -0.04 0.21 11.87
N ARG A 9 0.02 -0.56 12.97
CA ARG A 9 -0.44 -1.95 13.00
C ARG A 9 -1.96 -2.04 12.85
N GLU A 10 -2.69 -1.14 13.50
CA GLU A 10 -4.15 -1.07 13.38
C GLU A 10 -4.58 -0.69 11.97
N LEU A 11 -3.95 0.32 11.35
CA LEU A 11 -4.24 0.65 9.96
C LEU A 11 -3.94 -0.53 9.02
N ALA A 12 -2.84 -1.25 9.24
CA ALA A 12 -2.50 -2.42 8.43
C ALA A 12 -3.53 -3.55 8.59
N ARG A 13 -4.09 -3.71 9.80
CA ARG A 13 -5.19 -4.63 10.06
C ARG A 13 -6.45 -4.21 9.32
N ARG A 14 -6.87 -2.95 9.40
CA ARG A 14 -8.06 -2.42 8.72
C ARG A 14 -8.00 -2.54 7.21
N VAL A 15 -6.85 -2.26 6.60
CA VAL A 15 -6.64 -2.48 5.16
C VAL A 15 -6.87 -3.95 4.80
N ARG A 16 -6.37 -4.87 5.62
CA ARG A 16 -6.43 -6.31 5.36
C ARG A 16 -7.80 -6.93 5.65
N GLU A 17 -8.47 -6.51 6.71
CA GLU A 17 -9.72 -7.11 7.19
C GLU A 17 -10.95 -6.41 6.63
N CYS A 18 -10.89 -5.10 6.43
CA CYS A 18 -12.05 -4.27 6.08
C CYS A 18 -11.92 -3.61 4.70
N ALA A 19 -10.86 -3.88 3.95
CA ALA A 19 -10.58 -3.23 2.67
C ALA A 19 -10.60 -1.68 2.78
N ASP A 20 -10.14 -1.14 3.92
CA ASP A 20 -10.25 0.29 4.24
C ASP A 20 -9.30 1.14 3.37
N ALA A 21 -9.88 1.85 2.42
CA ALA A 21 -9.16 2.70 1.47
C ALA A 21 -8.46 3.90 2.14
N ALA A 22 -9.08 4.49 3.17
CA ALA A 22 -8.49 5.61 3.89
C ALA A 22 -7.30 5.15 4.73
N ALA A 23 -7.38 3.96 5.33
CA ALA A 23 -6.25 3.37 6.04
C ALA A 23 -5.07 3.03 5.12
N ALA A 24 -5.35 2.58 3.88
CA ALA A 24 -4.30 2.32 2.89
C ALA A 24 -3.57 3.59 2.47
N LEU A 25 -4.31 4.69 2.28
CA LEU A 25 -3.74 5.99 1.98
C LEU A 25 -2.88 6.51 3.15
N ALA A 26 -3.40 6.47 4.37
CA ALA A 26 -2.65 6.93 5.56
C ALA A 26 -1.34 6.14 5.76
N LEU A 27 -1.35 4.83 5.51
CA LEU A 27 -0.16 4.00 5.53
C LEU A 27 0.84 4.36 4.43
N PHE A 28 0.35 4.69 3.23
CA PHE A 28 1.20 5.16 2.15
C PHE A 28 1.92 6.44 2.53
N GLU A 29 1.17 7.49 2.91
CA GLU A 29 1.73 8.78 3.31
C GLU A 29 2.73 8.65 4.45
N HIS A 30 2.43 7.79 5.43
CA HIS A 30 3.37 7.48 6.51
C HIS A 30 4.68 6.86 6.02
N SER A 31 4.60 5.96 5.04
CA SER A 31 5.78 5.32 4.45
C SER A 31 6.66 6.31 3.69
N VAL A 32 6.01 7.24 2.99
CA VAL A 32 6.68 8.36 2.31
C VAL A 32 7.41 9.22 3.34
N ALA A 33 6.74 9.61 4.43
CA ALA A 33 7.33 10.41 5.50
C ALA A 33 8.51 9.71 6.21
N CYS A 34 8.51 8.38 6.27
CA CYS A 34 9.60 7.58 6.82
C CYS A 34 10.71 7.23 5.81
N GLY A 35 10.56 7.60 4.52
CA GLY A 35 11.54 7.28 3.48
C GLY A 35 11.56 5.82 3.02
N HIS A 36 10.55 5.03 3.36
CA HIS A 36 10.49 3.60 3.05
C HIS A 36 9.98 3.33 1.63
N THR A 37 10.79 3.58 0.60
CA THR A 37 10.42 3.53 -0.83
C THR A 37 9.69 2.24 -1.26
N LYS A 38 10.26 1.06 -0.98
CA LYS A 38 9.63 -0.24 -1.34
C LYS A 38 8.27 -0.43 -0.68
N ILE A 39 8.18 -0.10 0.61
CA ILE A 39 6.94 -0.27 1.40
C ILE A 39 5.89 0.75 0.95
N ALA A 40 6.31 1.98 0.65
CA ALA A 40 5.46 3.02 0.10
C ALA A 40 4.85 2.58 -1.23
N LEU A 41 5.63 2.02 -2.16
CA LEU A 41 5.10 1.49 -3.43
C LEU A 41 4.04 0.41 -3.22
N LEU A 42 4.27 -0.55 -2.33
CA LEU A 42 3.29 -1.60 -2.04
C LEU A 42 1.98 -1.01 -1.50
N ARG A 43 2.08 -0.07 -0.54
CA ARG A 43 0.92 0.59 0.07
C ARG A 43 0.18 1.50 -0.90
N TYR A 44 0.88 2.12 -1.84
CA TYR A 44 0.26 2.84 -2.93
C TYR A 44 -0.54 1.92 -3.85
N LEU A 45 0.00 0.73 -4.19
CA LEU A 45 -0.73 -0.25 -5.00
C LEU A 45 -1.99 -0.73 -4.28
N ASP A 46 -1.91 -0.96 -2.96
CA ASP A 46 -3.07 -1.31 -2.14
C ASP A 46 -4.11 -0.16 -2.14
N ALA A 47 -3.69 1.08 -1.89
CA ALA A 47 -4.56 2.26 -1.92
C ALA A 47 -5.23 2.46 -3.29
N ARG A 48 -4.49 2.26 -4.39
CA ARG A 48 -5.02 2.37 -5.76
C ARG A 48 -6.08 1.29 -6.03
N ARG A 49 -5.88 0.06 -5.58
CA ARG A 49 -6.86 -1.03 -5.75
C ARG A 49 -8.12 -0.80 -4.93
N LEU A 50 -7.96 -0.30 -3.71
CA LEU A 50 -9.07 0.05 -2.81
C LEU A 50 -9.77 1.36 -3.22
N ARG A 51 -9.38 1.97 -4.36
CA ARG A 51 -9.95 3.24 -4.86
C ARG A 51 -9.85 4.37 -3.84
N ALA A 52 -8.77 4.40 -3.07
CA ALA A 52 -8.49 5.50 -2.15
C ALA A 52 -8.38 6.84 -2.92
N PRO A 53 -8.67 7.98 -2.27
CA PRO A 53 -8.63 9.30 -2.89
C PRO A 53 -7.17 9.75 -3.13
N LEU A 54 -6.54 9.17 -4.14
CA LEU A 54 -5.16 9.49 -4.53
C LEU A 54 -5.12 10.82 -5.30
N CYS A 55 -4.42 11.80 -4.75
CA CYS A 55 -4.06 13.04 -5.41
C CYS A 55 -2.85 12.90 -6.37
N PRO A 56 -2.66 13.87 -7.30
CA PRO A 56 -1.55 13.87 -8.27
C PRO A 56 -0.16 13.68 -7.67
N TRP A 57 0.12 14.26 -6.50
CA TRP A 57 1.42 14.15 -5.85
C TRP A 57 1.79 12.71 -5.49
N HIS A 58 0.81 11.86 -5.16
CA HIS A 58 1.05 10.45 -4.86
C HIS A 58 1.56 9.72 -6.11
N HIS A 59 0.97 10.02 -7.27
CA HIS A 59 1.36 9.46 -8.56
C HIS A 59 2.77 9.91 -8.94
N SER A 60 3.07 11.21 -8.81
CA SER A 60 4.41 11.75 -9.10
C SER A 60 5.49 11.18 -8.19
N TYR A 61 5.20 10.96 -6.90
CA TYR A 61 6.14 10.30 -5.99
C TYR A 61 6.46 8.88 -6.46
N VAL A 62 5.43 8.10 -6.78
CA VAL A 62 5.56 6.71 -7.23
C VAL A 62 6.31 6.63 -8.55
N GLU A 63 6.00 7.51 -9.50
CA GLU A 63 6.70 7.63 -10.77
C GLU A 63 8.19 7.86 -10.53
N SER A 64 8.56 8.87 -9.73
CA SER A 64 9.96 9.17 -9.41
C SER A 64 10.70 8.01 -8.74
N VAL A 65 10.06 7.33 -7.78
CA VAL A 65 10.65 6.15 -7.12
C VAL A 65 10.77 4.99 -8.12
N SER A 66 9.76 4.77 -8.96
CA SER A 66 9.75 3.68 -9.92
C SER A 66 10.79 3.85 -11.02
N THR A 67 11.04 5.06 -11.51
CA THR A 67 12.11 5.36 -12.48
C THR A 67 13.49 5.10 -11.91
N ARG A 68 13.68 5.33 -10.60
CA ARG A 68 14.93 5.03 -9.89
C ARG A 68 15.10 3.54 -9.59
N MET A 69 14.01 2.79 -9.56
CA MET A 69 14.04 1.34 -9.41
C MET A 69 14.24 0.67 -10.77
N GLY A 70 15.12 -0.31 -10.84
CA GLY A 70 15.22 -1.14 -12.04
C GLY A 70 13.90 -1.90 -12.29
N GLU A 71 13.55 -2.08 -13.56
CA GLU A 71 12.30 -2.70 -14.01
C GLU A 71 12.01 -4.05 -13.32
N LYS A 72 13.03 -4.93 -13.21
CA LYS A 72 12.90 -6.22 -12.50
C LYS A 72 12.43 -6.07 -11.05
N GLN A 73 12.93 -5.06 -10.34
CA GLN A 73 12.57 -4.82 -8.95
C GLN A 73 11.13 -4.29 -8.84
N LEU A 74 10.73 -3.42 -9.77
CA LEU A 74 9.36 -2.93 -9.85
C LEU A 74 8.36 -4.06 -10.13
N HIS A 75 8.66 -4.93 -11.10
CA HIS A 75 7.83 -6.10 -11.42
C HIS A 75 7.69 -7.04 -10.22
N ALA A 76 8.78 -7.29 -9.48
CA ALA A 76 8.74 -8.12 -8.27
C ALA A 76 7.83 -7.52 -7.18
N LEU A 77 7.86 -6.19 -7.00
CA LEU A 77 6.99 -5.49 -6.05
C LEU A 77 5.52 -5.54 -6.47
N VAL A 78 5.23 -5.34 -7.76
CA VAL A 78 3.88 -5.47 -8.30
C VAL A 78 3.35 -6.87 -8.06
N ALA A 79 4.11 -7.91 -8.42
CA ALA A 79 3.77 -9.31 -8.19
C ALA A 79 3.55 -9.61 -6.70
N GLN A 80 4.39 -9.06 -5.81
CA GLN A 80 4.21 -9.20 -4.36
C GLN A 80 2.90 -8.58 -3.89
N SER A 81 2.57 -7.37 -4.35
CA SER A 81 1.30 -6.71 -4.01
C SER A 81 0.11 -7.54 -4.49
N TRP A 82 0.16 -8.13 -5.69
CA TRP A 82 -0.90 -9.03 -6.17
C TRP A 82 -1.05 -10.27 -5.27
N ARG A 83 0.05 -10.94 -4.91
CA ARG A 83 0.00 -12.11 -4.01
C ARG A 83 -0.60 -11.81 -2.64
N ARG A 84 -0.25 -10.65 -2.06
CA ARG A 84 -0.83 -10.22 -0.76
C ARG A 84 -2.34 -10.07 -0.83
N HIS A 85 -2.85 -9.63 -1.98
CA HIS A 85 -4.26 -9.39 -2.19
C HIS A 85 -5.05 -10.65 -2.53
N ASP A 86 -4.50 -11.56 -3.33
CA ASP A 86 -5.11 -12.88 -3.57
C ASP A 86 -5.31 -13.64 -2.25
N GLN A 87 -4.33 -13.58 -1.35
CA GLN A 87 -4.42 -14.18 -0.02
C GLN A 87 -5.43 -13.48 0.90
N SER A 88 -5.69 -12.18 0.72
CA SER A 88 -6.72 -11.50 1.52
C SER A 88 -8.12 -11.85 1.02
N GLN A 89 -8.35 -11.91 -0.30
CA GLN A 89 -9.67 -12.23 -0.86
C GLN A 89 -10.13 -13.65 -0.54
N ARG A 90 -9.25 -14.66 -0.68
CA ARG A 90 -9.56 -16.05 -0.27
C ARG A 90 -9.94 -16.20 1.20
N ARG A 91 -9.53 -15.25 2.04
CA ARG A 91 -9.80 -15.26 3.47
C ARG A 91 -11.13 -14.57 3.80
N THR A 92 -11.57 -13.63 2.96
CA THR A 92 -12.90 -13.01 3.03
C THR A 92 -13.99 -13.96 2.52
N GLU A 93 -13.73 -14.72 1.44
CA GLU A 93 -14.66 -15.72 0.89
C GLU A 93 -14.88 -16.95 1.80
N ARG A 94 -14.06 -17.14 2.84
CA ARG A 94 -14.19 -18.27 3.79
C ARG A 94 -15.12 -17.97 4.97
N TYR A 95 -15.73 -16.79 4.97
CA TYR A 95 -16.63 -16.27 6.01
C TYR A 95 -17.90 -15.66 5.40
N ASP A 96 -18.31 -16.15 4.24
CA ASP A 96 -19.63 -15.95 3.64
C ASP A 96 -20.37 -17.30 3.62
#